data_AF-A0A973R9H3-F1
#
_entry.id   AF-A0A973R9H3-F1
#
_cell.length_a   1.000
_cell.length_b   1.000
_cell.length_c   1.000
_cell.angle_alpha   90.00
_cell.angle_beta   90.00
_cell.angle_gamma   90.00
#
_symmetry.space_group_name_H-M   'P 1'
#
loop_
_entity.id
_entity.type
_entity.pdbx_description
1 polymer ?
#
loop_
_entity_poly.entity_id
_entity_poly.type
_entity_poly.pdbx_seq_one_letter_code
_entity_poly.pdbx_strand_id
1 'polypeptide(L)' 'GPVERPAQGDVLLVATPRDVERLRREDPGAGRAWRAATRKVLGGLMEAGGKVEGFTDDGDYVVAMTR' A
#
# COMPACT_ATOMS: atom_id res chain seq x y z
N GLY A 1 3.93 28.28 13.60
CA GLY A 1 4.33 27.06 14.34
C GLY A 1 3.59 25.86 13.78
N PRO A 2 3.97 24.63 14.13
CA PRO A 2 3.23 23.43 13.74
C PRO A 2 1.80 23.47 14.31
N VAL A 3 0.87 22.81 13.62
CA VAL A 3 -0.54 22.67 14.04
C VAL A 3 -0.84 21.20 14.23
N GLU A 4 -1.20 20.82 15.44
CA GLU A 4 -1.65 19.47 15.74
C GLU A 4 -3.11 19.28 15.29
N ARG A 5 -3.41 18.12 14.72
CA ARG A 5 -4.77 17.68 14.44
C ARG A 5 -4.93 16.22 14.85
N PRO A 6 -6.09 15.83 15.40
CA PRO A 6 -6.35 14.44 15.75
C PRO A 6 -6.39 13.57 14.48
N ALA A 7 -5.72 12.41 14.54
CA ALA A 7 -5.85 11.37 13.54
C ALA A 7 -7.24 10.73 13.65
N GLN A 8 -7.90 10.53 12.52
CA GLN A 8 -9.21 9.88 12.45
C GLN A 8 -9.07 8.60 11.61
N GLY A 9 -9.55 7.48 12.15
CA GLY A 9 -9.51 6.19 11.48
C GLY A 9 -8.19 5.43 11.64
N ASP A 10 -8.18 4.20 11.13
CA ASP A 10 -6.99 3.34 11.14
C ASP A 10 -6.14 3.61 9.90
N VAL A 11 -4.81 3.54 10.05
CA VAL A 11 -3.87 3.59 8.93
C VAL A 11 -3.29 2.19 8.73
N LEU A 12 -3.46 1.66 7.52
CA LEU A 12 -2.91 0.39 7.11
C LEU A 12 -1.77 0.60 6.13
N LEU A 13 -0.70 -0.17 6.30
CA LEU A 13 0.42 -0.22 5.36
C LEU A 13 0.31 -1.47 4.50
N VAL A 14 0.33 -1.30 3.18
CA VAL A 14 0.41 -2.43 2.24
C VAL A 14 1.82 -2.49 1.68
N ALA A 15 2.55 -3.49 2.14
CA ALA A 15 3.97 -3.63 1.84
C ALA A 15 4.22 -3.75 0.34
N THR A 16 5.38 -3.23 -0.10
CA THR A 16 5.94 -3.50 -1.43
C THR A 16 7.25 -4.28 -1.34
N PRO A 17 7.70 -5.00 -2.38
CA PRO A 17 8.99 -5.67 -2.36
C PRO A 17 10.08 -4.60 -2.39
N ARG A 18 11.07 -4.72 -1.51
CA ARG A 18 12.19 -3.77 -1.40
C ARG A 18 12.91 -3.49 -2.73
N ASP A 19 12.92 -4.46 -3.65
CA ASP A 19 13.49 -4.28 -4.99
C ASP A 19 12.58 -4.96 -6.05
N VAL A 20 11.45 -4.30 -6.34
CA VAL A 20 10.45 -4.81 -7.29
C VAL A 20 10.99 -4.94 -8.72
N GLU A 21 11.95 -4.11 -9.11
CA GLU A 21 12.54 -4.14 -10.45
C GLU A 21 13.48 -5.33 -10.61
N ARG A 22 14.30 -5.62 -9.59
CA ARG A 22 15.08 -6.87 -9.54
C ARG A 22 14.18 -8.09 -9.53
N LEU A 23 13.13 -8.09 -8.71
CA LEU A 23 12.17 -9.20 -8.66
C LEU A 23 11.58 -9.46 -10.05
N ARG A 24 11.12 -8.43 -10.77
CA ARG A 24 10.53 -8.57 -12.10
C ARG A 24 11.50 -9.11 -13.14
N ARG A 25 12.79 -8.76 -13.04
CA ARG A 25 13.84 -9.21 -13.95
C ARG A 25 14.25 -10.66 -13.68
N GLU A 26 14.46 -11.01 -12.41
CA GLU A 26 15.01 -12.31 -12.01
C GLU A 26 13.92 -13.38 -11.90
N ASP A 27 12.70 -13.00 -11.49
CA ASP A 27 11.53 -13.86 -11.47
C ASP A 27 10.26 -13.10 -11.92
N PRO A 28 10.01 -13.07 -13.24
CA PRO A 28 8.81 -12.45 -13.79
C PRO A 28 7.51 -13.09 -13.29
N GLY A 29 7.54 -14.37 -12.89
CA GLY A 29 6.40 -15.09 -12.34
C GLY A 29 6.00 -14.55 -10.97
N ALA A 30 6.97 -14.48 -10.06
CA ALA A 30 6.80 -13.85 -8.75
C ALA A 30 6.41 -12.37 -8.88
N GLY A 31 7.00 -11.62 -9.81
CA GLY A 31 6.62 -10.23 -10.07
C GLY A 31 5.14 -10.06 -10.47
N ARG A 32 4.61 -10.96 -11.30
CA ARG A 32 3.18 -10.97 -11.67
C ARG A 32 2.28 -11.36 -10.51
N ALA A 33 2.65 -12.43 -9.77
CA ALA A 33 1.90 -12.89 -8.61
C ALA A 33 1.79 -11.80 -7.54
N TRP A 34 2.90 -11.10 -7.28
CA TRP A 34 2.92 -9.97 -6.36
C TRP A 34 1.96 -8.87 -6.80
N ARG A 35 2.03 -8.43 -8.06
CA ARG A 35 1.14 -7.39 -8.60
C ARG A 35 -0.34 -7.76 -8.46
N ALA A 36 -0.68 -9.04 -8.66
CA ALA A 36 -2.04 -9.52 -8.48
C ALA A 36 -2.47 -9.49 -7.00
N ALA A 37 -1.60 -9.94 -6.09
CA ALA A 37 -1.85 -9.92 -4.65
C ALA A 37 -2.04 -8.49 -4.12
N THR A 38 -1.14 -7.56 -4.48
CA THR A 38 -1.25 -6.15 -4.08
C THR A 38 -2.57 -5.53 -4.54
N ARG A 39 -2.99 -5.80 -5.79
CA ARG A 39 -4.28 -5.31 -6.29
C ARG A 39 -5.46 -5.88 -5.54
N LYS A 40 -5.43 -7.17 -5.20
CA LYS A 40 -6.49 -7.81 -4.42
C LYS A 40 -6.62 -7.14 -3.05
N VAL A 41 -5.49 -6.91 -2.37
CA VAL A 41 -5.48 -6.25 -1.05
C VAL A 41 -5.99 -4.81 -1.14
N LEU A 42 -5.40 -4.00 -2.02
CA LEU A 42 -5.82 -2.59 -2.19
C LEU A 42 -7.28 -2.48 -2.63
N GLY A 43 -7.73 -3.33 -3.55
CA GLY A 43 -9.12 -3.38 -3.98
C GLY A 43 -10.07 -3.64 -2.82
N GLY A 44 -9.81 -4.67 -2.01
CA GLY A 44 -10.64 -4.99 -0.85
C GLY A 44 -10.64 -3.88 0.21
N LEU A 45 -9.49 -3.23 0.44
CA LEU A 45 -9.42 -2.07 1.34
C LEU A 45 -10.24 -0.89 0.81
N MET A 46 -10.17 -0.60 -0.49
CA MET A 46 -10.94 0.48 -1.11
C MET A 46 -12.44 0.20 -1.12
N GLU A 47 -12.85 -1.05 -1.36
CA GLU A 47 -14.24 -1.50 -1.21
C GLU A 47 -14.75 -1.33 0.22
N ALA A 48 -13.86 -1.51 1.21
CA ALA A 48 -14.15 -1.29 2.63
C ALA A 48 -14.05 0.19 3.07
N GLY A 49 -13.98 1.15 2.14
CA GLY A 49 -13.94 2.59 2.46
C GLY A 49 -12.53 3.15 2.70
N GLY A 50 -11.49 2.37 2.40
CA GLY A 50 -10.10 2.80 2.45
C GLY A 50 -9.71 3.72 1.29
N LYS A 51 -8.79 4.64 1.55
CA LYS A 51 -8.22 5.54 0.55
C LYS A 51 -6.70 5.51 0.61
N VAL A 52 -6.05 5.32 -0.54
CA VAL A 52 -4.59 5.48 -0.64
C VAL A 52 -4.27 6.97 -0.49
N GLU A 53 -3.49 7.32 0.52
CA GLU A 53 -3.09 8.71 0.81
C GLU A 53 -1.64 9.00 0.43
N GLY A 54 -0.82 7.97 0.27
CA GLY A 54 0.56 8.13 -0.12
C GLY A 54 1.36 6.84 -0.01
N PHE A 55 2.68 7.02 0.14
CA PHE A 55 3.66 5.96 0.27
C PHE A 55 4.65 6.30 1.38
N THR A 56 5.19 5.28 2.04
CA THR A 56 6.35 5.43 2.92
C THR A 56 7.64 5.58 2.12
N ASP A 57 8.74 5.96 2.77
CA ASP A 57 10.07 5.98 2.15
C ASP A 57 10.53 4.59 1.67
N ASP A 58 10.04 3.53 2.31
CA ASP A 58 10.26 2.13 1.90
C ASP A 58 9.34 1.68 0.74
N GLY A 59 8.44 2.57 0.27
CA GLY A 59 7.56 2.35 -0.87
C GLY A 59 6.22 1.68 -0.54
N ASP A 60 5.91 1.45 0.73
CA ASP A 60 4.66 0.83 1.15
C ASP A 60 3.48 1.78 0.94
N TYR A 61 2.34 1.28 0.46
CA TYR A 61 1.14 2.10 0.34
C TYR A 61 0.61 2.46 1.73
N VAL A 62 0.28 3.72 1.93
CA VAL A 62 -0.42 4.22 3.11
C VAL A 62 -1.91 4.32 2.78
N VAL A 63 -2.74 3.56 3.50
CA VAL A 63 -4.20 3.54 3.31
C VAL A 63 -4.87 4.05 4.57
N ALA A 64 -5.60 5.17 4.46
CA ALA A 64 -6.46 5.67 5.52
C ALA A 64 -7.85 5.04 5.41
N MET A 65 -8.35 4.50 6.51
CA MET A 65 -9.68 3.90 6.59
C MET A 65 -10.71 4.93 7.05
N THR A 66 -11.73 5.15 6.22
CA THR A 66 -12.91 5.92 6.62
C THR A 66 -13.76 5.02 7.52
N ARG A 67 -14.16 5.52 8.69
CA ARG A 67 -15.14 4.83 9.54
C ARG A 67 -16.56 5.01 9.02
#